data_AF-A0A834H556-F1
#
_entry.id   AF-A0A834H556-F1
#
_cell.length_a   1.000
_cell.length_b   1.000
_cell.length_c   1.000
_cell.angle_alpha   90.00
_cell.angle_beta   90.00
_cell.angle_gamma   90.00
#
_symmetry.space_group_name_H-M   'P 1'
#
loop_
_entity.id
_entity.type
_entity.pdbx_description
1 polymer ?
#
loop_
_entity_poly.entity_id
_entity_poly.type
_entity_poly.pdbx_seq_one_letter_code
_entity_poly.pdbx_strand_id
1 'polypeptide(L)'
;MAIQGLEIKFEGYDTILNECVNQKAIREGQRVHSHMIKTHYHPPVYLRTRLVVFYTKCECLGDARKVFDKMPNRNVVSWTAMISACSQRGYASEALNLFRQMLRSGTEPNAFTFASVLTSCKGALQVEYGMQIHSLIVKSMFESHIYVGSSLLDMYAKSGKIHEARGVFEGLPERDVVSCTAIISGYAQMGLDEEALELFRRLQREGMTCNYVTYASVLTALSGLAAVDHGKQVHNHVLRSELPFYVVLQNSLIDMYSKCGNLSYSRRIFDNMSERTVMSWNAMLVGYSKHGKGREVVELFKHLRDQNRVKPDTVTFLAVLSGCSHGGMEDRGLEFFDEMVSGKDGVEPEIEHYSCVVDILGRSGKVEEAFEFIKQMPFEPTAAMWGSLLGACRVHLNVDIGELVAERLIEMEPENSGNYVLLSNLFASMGRWEDVRNVRELMNEKAVIKEPGRSWIELNQTLHTFHASDRTHPRKEEVFAKVKELLEKIKQAAYTPDLSCVLHDVDEEQKEKILLGHSEKLALVFGLIDTPPGKPVQVMKNLRICVDCHNFAKFVSKVYGREVSLRDKNRFHHIIGGICSCGDYW
;
A
#
# COMPACT_ATOMS: atom_id res chain seq x y z
N MET A 1 6.25 -5.09 -49.04
CA MET A 1 6.37 -6.05 -50.16
C MET A 1 5.01 -6.15 -50.85
N ALA A 2 4.95 -5.83 -52.14
CA ALA A 2 3.73 -5.99 -52.94
C ALA A 2 3.47 -7.49 -53.15
N ILE A 3 2.40 -8.02 -52.56
CA ILE A 3 2.02 -9.43 -52.72
C ILE A 3 1.40 -9.57 -54.12
N GLN A 4 2.19 -10.11 -55.07
CA GLN A 4 1.69 -10.56 -56.36
C GLN A 4 0.62 -11.63 -56.14
N GLY A 5 -0.52 -11.44 -56.79
CA GLY A 5 -1.62 -12.39 -56.77
C GLY A 5 -1.27 -13.68 -57.51
N LEU A 6 -1.82 -14.78 -56.98
CA LEU A 6 -2.21 -16.01 -57.68
C LEU A 6 -1.19 -17.13 -57.95
N GLU A 7 0.07 -17.06 -57.50
CA GLU A 7 0.96 -18.24 -57.48
C GLU A 7 1.73 -18.40 -56.15
N ILE A 8 1.03 -18.38 -55.01
CA ILE A 8 1.66 -18.79 -53.75
C ILE A 8 1.72 -20.32 -53.74
N LYS A 9 2.93 -20.89 -53.93
CA LYS A 9 3.17 -22.31 -53.63
C LYS A 9 2.84 -22.57 -52.16
N PHE A 10 2.19 -23.70 -51.85
CA PHE A 10 1.77 -24.07 -50.48
C PHE A 10 2.91 -24.03 -49.45
N GLU A 11 4.16 -24.19 -49.89
CA GLU A 11 5.38 -24.09 -49.07
C GLU A 11 5.67 -22.66 -48.56
N GLY A 12 5.21 -21.61 -49.25
CA GLY A 12 5.50 -20.21 -48.89
C GLY A 12 4.63 -19.66 -47.75
N TYR A 13 3.58 -20.37 -47.36
CA TYR A 13 2.62 -19.88 -46.37
C TYR A 13 3.22 -19.70 -44.96
N ASP A 14 4.08 -20.62 -44.51
CA ASP A 14 4.70 -20.49 -43.19
C ASP A 14 5.63 -19.27 -43.14
N THR A 15 6.44 -19.05 -44.18
CA THR A 15 7.34 -17.90 -44.28
C THR A 15 6.57 -16.58 -44.23
N ILE A 16 5.51 -16.45 -45.04
CA ILE A 16 4.71 -15.21 -45.09
C ILE A 16 3.99 -14.98 -43.75
N LEU A 17 3.40 -16.02 -43.15
CA LEU A 17 2.75 -15.89 -41.85
C LEU A 17 3.75 -15.55 -40.75
N ASN A 18 4.96 -16.12 -40.77
CA ASN A 18 6.00 -15.80 -39.80
C ASN A 18 6.43 -14.33 -39.91
N GLU A 19 6.54 -13.80 -41.12
CA GLU A 19 6.81 -12.38 -41.32
C GLU A 19 5.65 -11.50 -40.80
N CYS A 20 4.40 -11.91 -41.06
CA CYS A 20 3.23 -11.20 -40.55
C CYS A 20 3.17 -11.20 -39.01
N VAL A 21 3.60 -12.29 -38.35
CA VAL A 21 3.72 -12.39 -36.88
C VAL A 21 4.75 -11.39 -36.35
N ASN A 22 5.90 -11.28 -37.02
CA ASN A 22 6.98 -10.38 -36.60
C ASN A 22 6.60 -8.90 -36.75
N GLN A 23 5.92 -8.57 -37.85
CA GLN A 23 5.50 -7.20 -38.15
C GLN A 23 4.14 -6.82 -37.53
N LYS A 24 3.44 -7.76 -36.87
CA LYS A 24 2.03 -7.62 -36.45
C LYS A 24 1.11 -7.15 -37.60
N ALA A 25 1.38 -7.63 -38.81
CA ALA A 25 0.71 -7.21 -40.05
C ALA A 25 -0.65 -7.91 -40.23
N ILE A 26 -1.68 -7.39 -39.55
CA ILE A 26 -3.00 -8.04 -39.47
C ILE A 26 -3.67 -8.22 -40.84
N ARG A 27 -3.62 -7.20 -41.72
CA ARG A 27 -4.32 -7.20 -43.01
C ARG A 27 -3.70 -8.22 -43.98
N GLU A 28 -2.38 -8.28 -44.01
CA GLU A 28 -1.59 -9.18 -44.84
C GLU A 28 -1.81 -10.64 -44.41
N GLY A 29 -1.72 -10.92 -43.12
CA GLY A 29 -1.99 -12.28 -42.62
C GLY A 29 -3.45 -12.71 -42.80
N GLN A 30 -4.42 -11.80 -42.67
CA GLN A 30 -5.82 -12.09 -43.02
C GLN A 30 -6.01 -12.41 -44.50
N ARG A 31 -5.28 -11.74 -45.41
CA ARG A 31 -5.29 -12.07 -46.84
C ARG A 31 -4.74 -13.46 -47.12
N VAL A 32 -3.63 -13.82 -46.45
CA VAL A 32 -3.03 -15.16 -46.55
C VAL A 32 -4.01 -16.23 -46.06
N HIS A 33 -4.59 -16.04 -44.87
CA HIS A 33 -5.57 -16.97 -44.32
C HIS A 33 -6.83 -17.07 -45.19
N SER A 34 -7.32 -15.95 -45.72
CA SER A 34 -8.45 -15.93 -46.66
C SER A 34 -8.14 -16.68 -47.96
N HIS A 35 -6.90 -16.57 -48.47
CA HIS A 35 -6.47 -17.30 -49.66
C HIS A 35 -6.43 -18.82 -49.40
N MET A 36 -5.93 -19.26 -48.24
CA MET A 36 -6.00 -20.67 -47.82
C MET A 36 -7.44 -21.19 -47.80
N ILE A 37 -8.38 -20.40 -47.26
CA ILE A 37 -9.80 -20.79 -47.19
C ILE A 37 -10.40 -20.87 -48.60
N LYS A 38 -10.17 -19.86 -49.45
CA LYS A 38 -10.70 -19.81 -50.83
C LYS A 38 -10.15 -20.91 -51.73
N THR A 39 -8.93 -21.37 -51.47
CA THR A 39 -8.29 -22.46 -52.22
C THR A 39 -8.60 -23.84 -51.65
N HIS A 40 -9.46 -23.92 -50.62
CA HIS A 40 -9.77 -25.15 -49.88
C HIS A 40 -8.51 -25.88 -49.38
N TYR A 41 -7.45 -25.12 -49.09
CA TYR A 41 -6.23 -25.68 -48.56
C TYR A 41 -6.47 -26.20 -47.15
N HIS A 42 -6.06 -27.44 -46.88
CA HIS A 42 -6.12 -28.05 -45.55
C HIS A 42 -4.75 -27.94 -44.88
N PRO A 43 -4.47 -26.85 -44.15
CA PRO A 43 -3.15 -26.62 -43.57
C PRO A 43 -2.81 -27.70 -42.54
N PRO A 44 -1.54 -28.16 -42.51
CA PRO A 44 -1.04 -29.04 -41.46
C PRO A 44 -1.12 -28.37 -40.08
N VAL A 45 -1.03 -29.16 -39.02
CA VAL A 45 -1.21 -28.68 -37.63
C VAL A 45 -0.25 -27.52 -37.30
N TYR A 46 1.01 -27.59 -37.70
CA TYR A 46 1.98 -26.53 -37.41
C TYR A 46 1.57 -25.17 -38.01
N LEU A 47 0.99 -25.17 -39.21
CA LEU A 47 0.59 -23.95 -39.91
C LEU A 47 -0.70 -23.37 -39.32
N ARG A 48 -1.62 -24.23 -38.85
CA ARG A 48 -2.78 -23.80 -38.05
C ARG A 48 -2.34 -23.21 -36.70
N THR A 49 -1.38 -23.82 -36.02
CA THR A 49 -0.78 -23.27 -34.81
C THR A 49 -0.15 -21.90 -35.07
N ARG A 50 0.54 -21.71 -36.20
CA ARG A 50 1.09 -20.40 -36.61
C ARG A 50 -0.01 -19.35 -36.80
N LEU A 51 -1.14 -19.71 -37.42
CA LEU A 51 -2.30 -18.82 -37.56
C LEU A 51 -2.87 -18.39 -36.21
N VAL A 52 -2.97 -19.32 -35.24
CA VAL A 52 -3.39 -18.98 -33.86
C VAL A 52 -2.43 -17.96 -33.25
N VAL A 53 -1.11 -18.22 -33.29
CA VAL A 53 -0.08 -17.30 -32.76
C VAL A 53 -0.11 -15.94 -33.46
N PHE A 54 -0.33 -15.91 -34.77
CA PHE A 54 -0.48 -14.68 -35.53
C PHE A 54 -1.65 -13.84 -35.02
N TYR A 55 -2.84 -14.42 -34.92
CA TYR A 55 -4.02 -13.68 -34.47
C TYR A 55 -3.92 -13.25 -33.01
N THR A 56 -3.31 -14.05 -32.12
CA THR A 56 -3.10 -13.64 -30.73
C THR A 56 -2.12 -12.47 -30.62
N LYS A 57 -1.01 -12.48 -31.37
CA LYS A 57 -0.04 -11.36 -31.40
C LYS A 57 -0.57 -10.09 -32.06
N CYS A 58 -1.48 -10.21 -33.01
CA CYS A 58 -2.16 -9.08 -33.66
C CYS A 58 -3.41 -8.62 -32.90
N GLU A 59 -3.53 -9.00 -31.63
CA GLU A 59 -4.59 -8.61 -30.73
C GLU A 59 -6.02 -9.04 -31.14
N CYS A 60 -6.17 -9.96 -32.10
CA CYS A 60 -7.45 -10.45 -32.63
C CYS A 60 -7.86 -11.81 -32.00
N LEU A 61 -8.18 -11.82 -30.70
CA LEU A 61 -8.46 -13.07 -29.96
C LEU A 61 -9.66 -13.86 -30.52
N GLY A 62 -10.70 -13.18 -31.01
CA GLY A 62 -11.87 -13.84 -31.59
C GLY A 62 -11.55 -14.66 -32.84
N ASP A 63 -10.65 -14.16 -33.71
CA ASP A 63 -10.23 -14.90 -34.90
C ASP A 63 -9.24 -16.02 -34.55
N ALA A 64 -8.35 -15.78 -33.56
CA ALA A 64 -7.51 -16.85 -33.01
C ALA A 64 -8.37 -18.01 -32.49
N ARG A 65 -9.44 -17.69 -31.75
CA ARG A 65 -10.39 -18.66 -31.22
C ARG A 65 -11.08 -19.46 -32.32
N LYS A 66 -11.56 -18.81 -33.38
CA LYS A 66 -12.19 -19.49 -34.54
C LYS A 66 -11.23 -20.48 -35.22
N VAL A 67 -9.96 -20.10 -35.40
CA VAL A 67 -8.95 -21.00 -35.97
C VAL A 67 -8.72 -22.18 -35.04
N PHE A 68 -8.52 -21.89 -33.75
CA PHE A 68 -8.24 -22.88 -32.71
C PHE A 68 -9.37 -23.90 -32.55
N ASP A 69 -10.62 -23.47 -32.55
CA ASP A 69 -11.79 -24.34 -32.39
C ASP A 69 -11.98 -25.27 -33.60
N LYS A 70 -11.53 -24.86 -34.80
CA LYS A 70 -11.57 -25.67 -36.03
C LYS A 70 -10.36 -26.60 -36.23
N MET A 71 -9.37 -26.58 -35.33
CA MET A 71 -8.22 -27.50 -35.42
C MET A 71 -8.66 -28.93 -35.06
N PRO A 72 -8.42 -29.94 -35.93
CA PRO A 72 -8.75 -31.33 -35.64
C PRO A 72 -7.85 -31.90 -34.53
N ASN A 73 -6.56 -31.55 -34.57
CA ASN A 73 -5.57 -31.90 -33.55
C ASN A 73 -4.89 -30.62 -33.07
N ARG A 74 -4.85 -30.42 -31.75
CA ARG A 74 -4.21 -29.28 -31.10
C ARG A 74 -2.96 -29.77 -30.39
N ASN A 75 -1.86 -29.04 -30.53
CA ASN A 75 -0.61 -29.32 -29.82
C ASN A 75 -0.42 -28.36 -28.65
N VAL A 76 0.55 -28.67 -27.77
CA VAL A 76 0.89 -27.85 -26.59
C VAL A 76 1.09 -26.38 -26.94
N VAL A 77 1.71 -26.08 -28.09
CA VAL A 77 1.95 -24.69 -28.53
C VAL A 77 0.64 -23.95 -28.84
N SER A 78 -0.30 -24.58 -29.53
CA SER A 78 -1.61 -23.97 -29.83
C SER A 78 -2.44 -23.73 -28.56
N TRP A 79 -2.41 -24.66 -27.59
CA TRP A 79 -3.06 -24.49 -26.29
C TRP A 79 -2.43 -23.36 -25.49
N THR A 80 -1.10 -23.37 -25.32
CA THR A 80 -0.37 -22.34 -24.59
C THR A 80 -0.57 -20.96 -25.19
N ALA A 81 -0.61 -20.83 -26.52
CA ALA A 81 -0.85 -19.55 -27.20
C ALA A 81 -2.22 -18.97 -26.84
N MET A 82 -3.27 -19.79 -26.82
CA MET A 82 -4.63 -19.33 -26.43
C MET A 82 -4.71 -19.01 -24.93
N ILE A 83 -4.18 -19.88 -24.07
CA ILE A 83 -4.17 -19.66 -22.61
C ILE A 83 -3.44 -18.37 -22.27
N SER A 84 -2.24 -18.17 -22.82
CA SER A 84 -1.44 -16.96 -22.59
C SER A 84 -2.16 -15.70 -23.08
N ALA A 85 -2.81 -15.75 -24.26
CA ALA A 85 -3.56 -14.63 -24.79
C ALA A 85 -4.80 -14.27 -23.96
N CYS A 86 -5.52 -15.25 -23.43
CA CYS A 86 -6.63 -15.03 -22.50
C CYS A 86 -6.12 -14.45 -21.17
N SER A 87 -5.07 -15.03 -20.59
CA SER A 87 -4.49 -14.56 -19.33
C SER A 87 -4.01 -13.11 -19.40
N GLN A 88 -3.29 -12.74 -20.47
CA GLN A 88 -2.75 -11.38 -20.65
C GLN A 88 -3.83 -10.31 -20.78
N ARG A 89 -5.06 -10.69 -21.12
CA ARG A 89 -6.20 -9.78 -21.27
C ARG A 89 -7.15 -9.78 -20.07
N GLY A 90 -6.80 -10.49 -19.00
CA GLY A 90 -7.65 -10.61 -17.83
C GLY A 90 -8.84 -11.56 -17.99
N TYR A 91 -8.91 -12.35 -19.06
CA TYR A 91 -9.94 -13.40 -19.24
C TYR A 91 -9.56 -14.67 -18.47
N ALA A 92 -9.40 -14.53 -17.14
CA ALA A 92 -8.88 -15.57 -16.26
C ALA A 92 -9.73 -16.86 -16.31
N SER A 93 -11.07 -16.72 -16.27
CA SER A 93 -11.97 -17.87 -16.36
C SER A 93 -11.87 -18.63 -17.69
N GLU A 94 -11.64 -17.92 -18.80
CA GLU A 94 -11.45 -18.56 -20.10
C GLU A 94 -10.10 -19.28 -20.16
N ALA A 95 -9.03 -18.66 -19.66
CA ALA A 95 -7.70 -19.26 -19.59
C ALA A 95 -7.72 -20.56 -18.77
N LEU A 96 -8.37 -20.56 -17.61
CA LEU A 96 -8.54 -21.74 -16.76
C LEU A 96 -9.38 -22.83 -17.45
N ASN A 97 -10.46 -22.44 -18.14
CA ASN A 97 -11.28 -23.40 -18.88
C ASN A 97 -10.52 -24.03 -20.06
N LEU A 98 -9.72 -23.25 -20.79
CA LEU A 98 -8.84 -23.75 -21.85
C LEU A 98 -7.78 -24.71 -21.29
N PHE A 99 -7.17 -24.39 -20.15
CA PHE A 99 -6.23 -25.28 -19.47
C PHE A 99 -6.90 -26.61 -19.06
N ARG A 100 -8.12 -26.56 -18.53
CA ARG A 100 -8.90 -27.76 -18.21
C ARG A 100 -9.21 -28.60 -19.46
N GLN A 101 -9.54 -27.97 -20.59
CA GLN A 101 -9.79 -28.67 -21.85
C GLN A 101 -8.50 -29.31 -22.41
N MET A 102 -7.36 -28.61 -22.30
CA MET A 102 -6.05 -29.15 -22.64
C MET A 102 -5.78 -30.45 -21.88
N LEU A 103 -5.96 -30.45 -20.55
CA LEU A 103 -5.77 -31.64 -19.72
C LEU A 103 -6.71 -32.79 -20.10
N ARG A 104 -7.99 -32.48 -20.35
CA ARG A 104 -8.99 -33.49 -20.80
C ARG A 104 -8.67 -34.08 -22.18
N SER A 105 -7.96 -33.34 -23.04
CA SER A 105 -7.51 -33.83 -24.34
C SER A 105 -6.30 -34.77 -24.26
N GLY A 106 -5.72 -34.98 -23.06
CA GLY A 106 -4.49 -35.74 -22.87
C GLY A 106 -3.23 -35.00 -23.31
N THR A 107 -3.31 -33.69 -23.61
CA THR A 107 -2.12 -32.90 -23.96
C THR A 107 -1.43 -32.44 -22.67
N GLU A 108 -0.18 -32.85 -22.48
CA GLU A 108 0.61 -32.47 -21.30
C GLU A 108 1.03 -30.98 -21.33
N PRO A 109 0.84 -30.24 -20.22
CA PRO A 109 1.37 -28.89 -20.06
C PRO A 109 2.89 -28.86 -20.08
N ASN A 110 3.45 -27.78 -20.62
CA ASN A 110 4.87 -27.47 -20.46
C ASN A 110 5.07 -26.27 -19.52
N ALA A 111 6.32 -25.93 -19.23
CA ALA A 111 6.67 -24.80 -18.35
C ALA A 111 5.97 -23.48 -18.74
N PHE A 112 5.85 -23.19 -20.04
CA PHE A 112 5.18 -21.98 -20.54
C PHE A 112 3.67 -22.03 -20.34
N THR A 113 3.05 -23.22 -20.46
CA THR A 113 1.64 -23.44 -20.14
C THR A 113 1.40 -23.13 -18.67
N PHE A 114 2.20 -23.70 -17.77
CA PHE A 114 2.09 -23.49 -16.32
C PHE A 114 2.28 -22.03 -15.94
N ALA A 115 3.34 -21.38 -16.43
CA ALA A 115 3.57 -19.96 -16.21
C ALA A 115 2.38 -19.11 -16.67
N SER A 116 1.85 -19.38 -17.87
CA SER A 116 0.73 -18.62 -18.44
C SER A 116 -0.57 -18.81 -17.66
N VAL A 117 -0.90 -20.03 -17.22
CA VAL A 117 -2.15 -20.27 -16.49
C VAL A 117 -2.10 -19.71 -15.07
N LEU A 118 -0.94 -19.75 -14.40
CA LEU A 118 -0.76 -19.17 -13.07
C LEU A 118 -0.99 -17.66 -13.04
N THR A 119 -0.69 -16.95 -14.14
CA THR A 119 -1.01 -15.51 -14.22
C THR A 119 -2.51 -15.20 -14.18
N SER A 120 -3.36 -16.20 -14.46
CA SER A 120 -4.82 -16.18 -14.33
C SER A 120 -5.32 -16.77 -13.01
N CYS A 121 -4.46 -16.94 -12.01
CA CYS A 121 -4.83 -17.41 -10.66
C CYS A 121 -4.59 -16.33 -9.60
N LYS A 122 -4.91 -15.07 -9.92
CA LYS A 122 -4.65 -13.93 -9.04
C LYS A 122 -5.91 -13.56 -8.27
N GLY A 123 -5.79 -13.41 -6.95
CA GLY A 123 -6.87 -12.96 -6.07
C GLY A 123 -7.54 -14.09 -5.27
N ALA A 124 -8.32 -13.70 -4.26
CA ALA A 124 -8.81 -14.59 -3.20
C ALA A 124 -9.63 -15.79 -3.71
N LEU A 125 -10.49 -15.60 -4.72
CA LEU A 125 -11.32 -16.68 -5.27
C LEU A 125 -10.58 -17.61 -6.24
N GLN A 126 -9.39 -17.21 -6.73
CA GLN A 126 -8.64 -17.96 -7.74
C GLN A 126 -7.39 -18.64 -7.18
N VAL A 127 -7.00 -18.31 -5.95
CA VAL A 127 -5.84 -18.92 -5.27
C VAL A 127 -5.99 -20.44 -5.13
N GLU A 128 -7.22 -20.94 -4.93
CA GLU A 128 -7.50 -22.38 -4.85
C GLU A 128 -7.14 -23.11 -6.15
N TYR A 129 -7.49 -22.53 -7.31
CA TYR A 129 -7.06 -23.06 -8.61
C TYR A 129 -5.54 -23.00 -8.76
N GLY A 130 -4.91 -21.92 -8.28
CA GLY A 130 -3.45 -21.79 -8.24
C GLY A 130 -2.79 -22.91 -7.44
N MET A 131 -3.33 -23.26 -6.27
CA MET A 131 -2.83 -24.36 -5.43
C MET A 131 -3.02 -25.74 -6.07
N GLN A 132 -4.13 -25.97 -6.77
CA GLN A 132 -4.35 -27.19 -7.54
C GLN A 132 -3.35 -27.30 -8.69
N ILE A 133 -3.10 -26.21 -9.41
CA ILE A 133 -2.11 -26.13 -10.49
C ILE A 133 -0.69 -26.33 -9.92
N HIS A 134 -0.37 -25.77 -8.76
CA HIS A 134 0.91 -26.02 -8.09
C HIS A 134 1.10 -27.50 -7.75
N SER A 135 0.07 -28.17 -7.24
CA SER A 135 0.11 -29.62 -7.00
C SER A 135 0.36 -30.41 -8.28
N LEU A 136 -0.21 -29.98 -9.41
CA LEU A 136 0.05 -30.57 -10.72
C LEU A 136 1.49 -30.29 -11.20
N ILE A 137 2.02 -29.09 -10.98
CA ILE A 137 3.40 -28.72 -11.31
C ILE A 137 4.39 -29.66 -10.62
N VAL A 138 4.20 -29.94 -9.32
CA VAL A 138 5.02 -30.88 -8.55
C VAL A 138 4.88 -32.30 -9.12
N LYS A 139 3.65 -32.75 -9.41
CA LYS A 139 3.42 -34.08 -10.03
C LYS A 139 4.03 -34.22 -11.42
N SER A 140 4.17 -33.12 -12.14
CA SER A 140 4.76 -33.04 -13.48
C SER A 140 6.26 -32.70 -13.47
N MET A 141 6.92 -32.68 -12.30
CA MET A 141 8.36 -32.44 -12.13
C MET A 141 8.83 -31.06 -12.65
N PHE A 142 7.99 -30.02 -12.52
CA PHE A 142 8.30 -28.64 -12.93
C PHE A 142 8.58 -27.70 -11.74
N GLU A 143 8.60 -28.18 -10.51
CA GLU A 143 8.79 -27.40 -9.28
C GLU A 143 10.14 -26.68 -9.22
N SER A 144 11.20 -27.28 -9.76
CA SER A 144 12.54 -26.67 -9.81
C SER A 144 12.74 -25.75 -11.03
N HIS A 145 11.75 -25.63 -11.92
CA HIS A 145 11.90 -24.85 -13.15
C HIS A 145 11.73 -23.34 -12.88
N ILE A 146 12.80 -22.55 -13.09
CA ILE A 146 12.87 -21.13 -12.69
C ILE A 146 11.69 -20.26 -13.16
N TYR A 147 11.22 -20.44 -14.40
CA TYR A 147 10.08 -19.67 -14.94
C TYR A 147 8.74 -20.07 -14.30
N VAL A 148 8.58 -21.34 -13.93
CA VAL A 148 7.37 -21.83 -13.27
C VAL A 148 7.39 -21.38 -11.82
N GLY A 149 8.54 -21.55 -11.15
CA GLY A 149 8.82 -21.01 -9.82
C GLY A 149 8.53 -19.52 -9.69
N SER A 150 9.04 -18.70 -10.61
CA SER A 150 8.78 -17.26 -10.63
C SER A 150 7.29 -16.92 -10.80
N SER A 151 6.55 -17.72 -11.59
CA SER A 151 5.11 -17.54 -11.77
C SER A 151 4.30 -17.97 -10.53
N LEU A 152 4.74 -19.03 -9.85
CA LEU A 152 4.17 -19.46 -8.56
C LEU A 152 4.40 -18.41 -7.48
N LEU A 153 5.59 -17.81 -7.44
CA LEU A 153 5.93 -16.72 -6.53
C LEU A 153 5.01 -15.51 -6.74
N ASP A 154 4.88 -15.03 -7.98
CA ASP A 154 3.98 -13.91 -8.30
C ASP A 154 2.53 -14.21 -7.91
N MET A 155 2.07 -15.45 -8.16
CA MET A 155 0.70 -15.88 -7.84
C MET A 155 0.44 -15.90 -6.33
N TYR A 156 1.32 -16.53 -5.54
CA TYR A 156 1.15 -16.60 -4.09
C TYR A 156 1.31 -15.24 -3.42
N ALA A 157 2.33 -14.46 -3.80
CA ALA A 157 2.58 -13.13 -3.26
C ALA A 157 1.37 -12.19 -3.48
N LYS A 158 0.84 -12.14 -4.71
CA LYS A 158 -0.34 -11.32 -5.03
C LYS A 158 -1.65 -11.84 -4.44
N SER A 159 -1.68 -13.08 -3.96
CA SER A 159 -2.84 -13.67 -3.28
C SER A 159 -2.76 -13.56 -1.75
N GLY A 160 -1.78 -12.82 -1.21
CA GLY A 160 -1.58 -12.65 0.23
C GLY A 160 -1.05 -13.91 0.93
N LYS A 161 -0.60 -14.92 0.17
CA LYS A 161 -0.07 -16.20 0.66
C LYS A 161 1.45 -16.16 0.71
N ILE A 162 1.99 -15.22 1.49
CA ILE A 162 3.42 -14.89 1.49
C ILE A 162 4.29 -16.03 2.03
N HIS A 163 3.76 -16.86 2.94
CA HIS A 163 4.49 -18.01 3.48
C HIS A 163 4.67 -19.11 2.43
N GLU A 164 3.64 -19.38 1.64
CA GLU A 164 3.68 -20.31 0.51
C GLU A 164 4.62 -19.78 -0.59
N ALA A 165 4.57 -18.48 -0.88
CA ALA A 165 5.54 -17.83 -1.77
C ALA A 165 6.97 -18.04 -1.27
N ARG A 166 7.24 -17.81 0.02
CA ARG A 166 8.56 -18.05 0.60
C ARG A 166 9.00 -19.51 0.46
N GLY A 167 8.08 -20.46 0.66
CA GLY A 167 8.36 -21.89 0.46
C GLY A 167 8.82 -22.21 -0.96
N VAL A 168 8.12 -21.66 -1.98
CA VAL A 168 8.53 -21.78 -3.39
C VAL A 168 9.90 -21.15 -3.60
N PHE A 169 10.14 -19.95 -3.06
CA PHE A 169 11.39 -19.20 -3.23
C PHE A 169 12.59 -19.97 -2.67
N GLU A 170 12.42 -20.57 -1.49
CA GLU A 170 13.49 -21.35 -0.86
C GLU A 170 13.77 -22.66 -1.59
N GLY A 171 12.75 -23.23 -2.24
CA GLY A 171 12.88 -24.45 -3.06
C GLY A 171 13.49 -24.25 -4.45
N LEU A 172 13.72 -23.02 -4.91
CA LEU A 172 14.36 -22.79 -6.21
C LEU A 172 15.86 -23.11 -6.15
N PRO A 173 16.38 -23.91 -7.11
CA PRO A 173 17.79 -24.29 -7.14
C PRO A 173 18.70 -23.09 -7.44
N GLU A 174 18.23 -22.21 -8.32
CA GLU A 174 18.88 -20.94 -8.65
C GLU A 174 17.84 -19.82 -8.55
N ARG A 175 18.25 -18.70 -7.96
CA ARG A 175 17.42 -17.51 -7.79
C ARG A 175 18.00 -16.43 -8.67
N ASP A 176 17.12 -15.68 -9.34
CA ASP A 176 17.49 -14.55 -10.14
C ASP A 176 16.88 -13.27 -9.56
N VAL A 177 17.21 -12.13 -10.16
CA VAL A 177 16.68 -10.82 -9.74
C VAL A 177 15.15 -10.81 -9.80
N VAL A 178 14.53 -11.56 -10.72
CA VAL A 178 13.08 -11.59 -10.91
C VAL A 178 12.41 -12.30 -9.74
N SER A 179 12.88 -13.50 -9.35
CA SER A 179 12.33 -14.24 -8.23
C SER A 179 12.54 -13.51 -6.91
N CYS A 180 13.71 -12.89 -6.69
CA CYS A 180 13.97 -12.04 -5.53
C CYS A 180 13.07 -10.79 -5.51
N THR A 181 12.88 -10.14 -6.65
CA THR A 181 12.01 -8.95 -6.74
C THR A 181 10.56 -9.28 -6.44
N ALA A 182 10.07 -10.45 -6.88
CA ALA A 182 8.70 -10.88 -6.62
C ALA A 182 8.42 -11.04 -5.12
N ILE A 183 9.33 -11.68 -4.38
CA ILE A 183 9.16 -11.89 -2.95
C ILE A 183 9.41 -10.59 -2.14
N ILE A 184 10.37 -9.74 -2.54
CA ILE A 184 10.57 -8.41 -1.94
C ILE A 184 9.30 -7.55 -2.11
N SER A 185 8.70 -7.56 -3.31
CA SER A 185 7.44 -6.87 -3.58
C SER A 185 6.30 -7.44 -2.74
N GLY A 186 6.23 -8.77 -2.58
CA GLY A 186 5.23 -9.42 -1.75
C GLY A 186 5.35 -9.03 -0.28
N TYR A 187 6.56 -9.03 0.27
CA TYR A 187 6.83 -8.57 1.64
C TYR A 187 6.44 -7.10 1.83
N ALA A 188 6.86 -6.20 0.93
CA ALA A 188 6.53 -4.79 1.00
C ALA A 188 5.02 -4.52 0.93
N GLN A 189 4.27 -5.28 0.12
CA GLN A 189 2.80 -5.16 0.01
C GLN A 189 2.07 -5.64 1.26
N MET A 190 2.64 -6.60 2.00
CA MET A 190 2.09 -7.13 3.25
C MET A 190 2.56 -6.36 4.49
N GLY A 191 3.36 -5.29 4.33
CA GLY A 191 3.95 -4.54 5.44
C GLY A 191 5.02 -5.33 6.22
N LEU A 192 5.56 -6.40 5.64
CA LEU A 192 6.69 -7.18 6.15
C LEU A 192 8.00 -6.50 5.73
N ASP A 193 8.15 -5.24 6.15
CA ASP A 193 9.14 -4.33 5.59
C ASP A 193 10.58 -4.72 5.96
N GLU A 194 10.79 -5.31 7.15
CA GLU A 194 12.10 -5.79 7.60
C GLU A 194 12.57 -6.98 6.75
N GLU A 195 11.68 -7.92 6.45
CA GLU A 195 11.96 -9.08 5.60
C GLU A 195 12.27 -8.65 4.17
N ALA A 196 11.56 -7.65 3.64
CA ALA A 196 11.85 -7.06 2.34
C ALA A 196 13.26 -6.44 2.30
N LEU A 197 13.63 -5.68 3.33
CA LEU A 197 14.94 -5.04 3.42
C LEU A 197 16.08 -6.05 3.59
N GLU A 198 15.91 -7.08 4.42
CA GLU A 198 16.93 -8.10 4.62
C GLU A 198 17.18 -8.91 3.35
N LEU A 199 16.13 -9.26 2.62
CA LEU A 199 16.28 -9.95 1.35
C LEU A 199 16.93 -9.08 0.28
N PHE A 200 16.64 -7.77 0.25
CA PHE A 200 17.34 -6.83 -0.61
C PHE A 200 18.84 -6.76 -0.27
N ARG A 201 19.20 -6.68 1.01
CA ARG A 201 20.62 -6.71 1.43
C ARG A 201 21.31 -8.00 1.00
N ARG A 202 20.61 -9.14 1.10
CA ARG A 202 21.10 -10.42 0.59
C ARG A 202 21.34 -10.38 -0.92
N LEU A 203 20.37 -9.89 -1.70
CA LEU A 203 20.50 -9.72 -3.15
C LEU A 203 21.73 -8.87 -3.50
N GLN A 204 21.95 -7.77 -2.79
CA GLN A 204 23.14 -6.92 -2.99
C GLN A 204 24.45 -7.64 -2.65
N ARG A 205 24.50 -8.41 -1.55
CA ARG A 205 25.67 -9.22 -1.16
C ARG A 205 26.01 -10.30 -2.18
N GLU A 206 24.99 -10.86 -2.83
CA GLU A 206 25.14 -11.85 -3.91
C GLU A 206 25.55 -11.21 -5.25
N GLY A 207 25.74 -9.88 -5.31
CA GLY A 207 26.22 -9.18 -6.50
C GLY A 207 25.20 -9.06 -7.63
N MET A 208 23.91 -9.31 -7.34
CA MET A 208 22.85 -9.25 -8.34
C MET A 208 22.49 -7.80 -8.72
N THR A 209 22.30 -7.54 -10.01
CA THR A 209 21.93 -6.21 -10.52
C THR A 209 20.44 -5.94 -10.34
N CYS A 210 20.10 -5.01 -9.46
CA CYS A 210 18.71 -4.62 -9.21
C CYS A 210 18.11 -3.90 -10.43
N ASN A 211 16.82 -4.14 -10.68
CA ASN A 211 16.05 -3.38 -11.67
C ASN A 211 15.19 -2.31 -10.98
N TYR A 212 14.50 -1.47 -11.77
CA TYR A 212 13.68 -0.39 -11.24
C TYR A 212 12.52 -0.88 -10.36
N VAL A 213 12.01 -2.10 -10.61
CA VAL A 213 10.94 -2.72 -9.80
C VAL A 213 11.48 -3.14 -8.44
N THR A 214 12.68 -3.73 -8.39
CA THR A 214 13.37 -4.05 -7.13
C THR A 214 13.50 -2.81 -6.26
N TYR A 215 14.00 -1.71 -6.83
CA TYR A 215 14.16 -0.45 -6.09
C TYR A 215 12.82 0.15 -5.64
N ALA A 216 11.80 0.15 -6.51
CA ALA A 216 10.47 0.64 -6.15
C ALA A 216 9.86 -0.15 -4.97
N SER A 217 10.00 -1.48 -4.97
CA SER A 217 9.51 -2.34 -3.89
C SER A 217 10.26 -2.11 -2.57
N VAL A 218 11.60 -1.97 -2.62
CA VAL A 218 12.40 -1.68 -1.42
C VAL A 218 12.10 -0.30 -0.86
N LEU A 219 11.94 0.71 -1.71
CA LEU A 219 11.54 2.06 -1.29
C LEU A 219 10.16 2.05 -0.61
N THR A 220 9.23 1.20 -1.08
CA THR A 220 7.93 0.99 -0.44
C THR A 220 8.10 0.43 0.97
N ALA A 221 8.92 -0.61 1.15
CA ALA A 221 9.22 -1.16 2.47
C ALA A 221 9.88 -0.13 3.41
N LEU A 222 10.86 0.62 2.89
CA LEU A 222 11.54 1.68 3.66
C LEU A 222 10.59 2.81 4.10
N SER A 223 9.55 3.08 3.30
CA SER A 223 8.49 4.04 3.66
C SER A 223 7.65 3.60 4.87
N GLY A 224 7.46 2.28 5.03
CA GLY A 224 6.76 1.66 6.15
C GLY A 224 7.58 1.70 7.43
N LEU A 225 8.88 1.36 7.34
CA LEU A 225 9.84 1.46 8.45
C LEU A 225 10.13 2.91 8.87
N ALA A 226 9.86 3.87 7.98
CA ALA A 226 10.33 5.26 8.06
C ALA A 226 11.87 5.37 8.13
N ALA A 227 12.57 4.48 7.42
CA ALA A 227 14.03 4.35 7.47
C ALA A 227 14.72 5.29 6.47
N VAL A 228 14.80 6.58 6.79
CA VAL A 228 15.23 7.63 5.85
C VAL A 228 16.67 7.46 5.38
N ASP A 229 17.57 6.97 6.24
CA ASP A 229 18.99 6.86 5.90
C ASP A 229 19.25 5.67 4.98
N HIS A 230 18.53 4.56 5.18
CA HIS A 230 18.48 3.48 4.19
C HIS A 230 17.85 3.95 2.87
N GLY A 231 16.79 4.75 2.94
CA GLY A 231 16.15 5.36 1.76
C GLY A 231 17.12 6.20 0.92
N LYS A 232 17.95 7.02 1.56
CA LYS A 232 19.02 7.79 0.88
C LYS A 232 20.07 6.89 0.25
N GLN A 233 20.47 5.81 0.91
CA GLN A 233 21.43 4.85 0.33
C GLN A 233 20.87 4.22 -0.94
N VAL A 234 19.62 3.73 -0.89
CA VAL A 234 18.94 3.16 -2.06
C VAL A 234 18.79 4.19 -3.17
N HIS A 235 18.41 5.43 -2.86
CA HIS A 235 18.33 6.50 -3.86
C HIS A 235 19.70 6.79 -4.51
N ASN A 236 20.78 6.84 -3.72
CA ASN A 236 22.13 6.98 -4.26
C ASN A 236 22.54 5.81 -5.16
N HIS A 237 22.12 4.58 -4.82
CA HIS A 237 22.31 3.43 -5.70
C HIS A 237 21.57 3.60 -7.02
N VAL A 238 20.29 3.99 -6.99
CA VAL A 238 19.49 4.28 -8.19
C VAL A 238 20.19 5.30 -9.10
N LEU A 239 20.72 6.38 -8.54
CA LEU A 239 21.44 7.42 -9.30
C LEU A 239 22.73 6.89 -9.95
N ARG A 240 23.35 5.85 -9.37
CA ARG A 240 24.59 5.24 -9.87
C ARG A 240 24.34 4.05 -10.82
N SER A 241 23.13 3.50 -10.85
CA SER A 241 22.80 2.29 -11.62
C SER A 241 22.52 2.55 -13.10
N GLU A 242 22.77 3.76 -13.62
CA GLU A 242 22.55 4.17 -15.03
C GLU A 242 21.14 3.78 -15.56
N LEU A 243 20.14 3.70 -14.66
CA LEU A 243 18.79 3.31 -15.03
C LEU A 243 18.12 4.42 -15.86
N PRO A 244 17.35 4.08 -16.90
CA PRO A 244 16.46 5.03 -17.55
C PRO A 244 15.51 5.72 -16.55
N PHE A 245 14.98 6.88 -16.94
CA PHE A 245 13.96 7.55 -16.14
C PHE A 245 12.67 6.71 -16.13
N TYR A 246 12.29 6.21 -14.96
CA TYR A 246 11.03 5.52 -14.74
C TYR A 246 10.15 6.31 -13.78
N VAL A 247 8.99 6.78 -14.25
CA VAL A 247 8.00 7.53 -13.45
C VAL A 247 7.61 6.76 -12.18
N VAL A 248 7.43 5.45 -12.27
CA VAL A 248 7.08 4.58 -11.13
C VAL A 248 8.14 4.66 -10.02
N LEU A 249 9.43 4.62 -10.39
CA LEU A 249 10.52 4.70 -9.44
C LEU A 249 10.59 6.08 -8.77
N GLN A 250 10.33 7.15 -9.52
CA GLN A 250 10.24 8.51 -8.97
C GLN A 250 9.09 8.65 -7.98
N ASN A 251 7.92 8.08 -8.31
CA ASN A 251 6.76 8.08 -7.41
C ASN A 251 7.07 7.32 -6.11
N SER A 252 7.76 6.17 -6.19
CA SER A 252 8.22 5.43 -4.99
C SER A 252 9.22 6.23 -4.16
N LEU A 253 10.10 7.03 -4.78
CA LEU A 253 11.01 7.93 -4.04
C LEU A 253 10.24 9.06 -3.35
N ILE A 254 9.25 9.68 -4.02
CA ILE A 254 8.38 10.71 -3.46
C ILE A 254 7.63 10.16 -2.24
N ASP A 255 7.04 8.97 -2.35
CA ASP A 255 6.32 8.30 -1.28
C ASP A 255 7.26 7.93 -0.11
N MET A 256 8.42 7.35 -0.40
CA MET A 256 9.42 7.02 0.62
C MET A 256 9.86 8.27 1.38
N TYR A 257 10.31 9.33 0.71
CA TYR A 257 10.77 10.53 1.40
C TYR A 257 9.65 11.22 2.19
N SER A 258 8.42 11.27 1.66
CA SER A 258 7.30 11.90 2.38
C SER A 258 6.91 11.10 3.63
N LYS A 259 6.82 9.77 3.54
CA LYS A 259 6.54 8.87 4.68
C LYS A 259 7.71 8.70 5.65
N CYS A 260 8.92 9.03 5.24
CA CYS A 260 10.09 9.13 6.10
C CYS A 260 10.27 10.53 6.72
N GLY A 261 9.32 11.46 6.53
CA GLY A 261 9.33 12.77 7.17
C GLY A 261 10.11 13.86 6.42
N ASN A 262 10.72 13.55 5.28
CA ASN A 262 11.48 14.49 4.47
C ASN A 262 10.67 14.97 3.24
N LEU A 263 9.67 15.82 3.52
CA LEU A 263 8.79 16.37 2.50
C LEU A 263 9.52 17.26 1.49
N SER A 264 10.61 17.92 1.90
CA SER A 264 11.40 18.79 1.03
C SER A 264 12.06 18.01 -0.12
N TYR A 265 12.65 16.84 0.16
CA TYR A 265 13.22 15.96 -0.86
C TYR A 265 12.14 15.38 -1.76
N SER A 266 11.03 14.95 -1.18
CA SER A 266 9.85 14.49 -1.93
C SER A 266 9.40 15.55 -2.95
N ARG A 267 9.27 16.81 -2.51
CA ARG A 267 8.89 17.92 -3.39
C ARG A 267 9.94 18.21 -4.46
N ARG A 268 11.23 18.22 -4.11
CA ARG A 268 12.32 18.43 -5.07
C ARG A 268 12.32 17.35 -6.16
N ILE A 269 12.06 16.09 -5.82
CA ILE A 269 11.96 15.02 -6.81
C ILE A 269 10.78 15.30 -7.74
N PHE A 270 9.60 15.57 -7.18
CA PHE A 270 8.39 15.90 -7.94
C PHE A 270 8.62 17.07 -8.93
N ASP A 271 9.27 18.14 -8.49
CA ASP A 271 9.57 19.33 -9.32
C ASP A 271 10.53 19.03 -10.48
N ASN A 272 11.47 18.09 -10.29
CA ASN A 272 12.45 17.72 -11.30
C ASN A 272 11.98 16.61 -12.26
N MET A 273 10.78 16.06 -12.09
CA MET A 273 10.23 15.07 -13.02
C MET A 273 9.92 15.71 -14.38
N SER A 274 10.46 15.12 -15.46
CA SER A 274 10.17 15.52 -16.84
C SER A 274 8.74 15.19 -17.25
N GLU A 275 8.22 14.07 -16.76
CA GLU A 275 6.87 13.59 -17.00
C GLU A 275 6.21 13.24 -15.67
N ARG A 276 4.95 13.65 -15.50
CA ARG A 276 4.16 13.39 -14.30
C ARG A 276 2.85 12.72 -14.71
N THR A 277 2.53 11.62 -14.06
CA THR A 277 1.23 10.94 -14.20
C THR A 277 0.32 11.31 -13.04
N VAL A 278 -0.96 10.93 -13.10
CA VAL A 278 -1.90 11.13 -11.96
C VAL A 278 -1.32 10.55 -10.66
N MET A 279 -0.63 9.42 -10.74
CA MET A 279 0.07 8.80 -9.61
C MET A 279 1.18 9.68 -9.02
N SER A 280 1.89 10.46 -9.85
CA SER A 280 2.91 11.40 -9.37
C SER A 280 2.31 12.54 -8.56
N TRP A 281 1.17 13.08 -9.02
CA TRP A 281 0.43 14.11 -8.30
C TRP A 281 -0.17 13.57 -7.01
N ASN A 282 -0.79 12.39 -7.06
CA ASN A 282 -1.37 11.72 -5.90
C ASN A 282 -0.31 11.44 -4.83
N ALA A 283 0.89 10.98 -5.21
CA ALA A 283 1.98 10.76 -4.27
C ALA A 283 2.38 12.05 -3.51
N MET A 284 2.44 13.18 -4.21
CA MET A 284 2.76 14.48 -3.60
C MET A 284 1.59 15.04 -2.76
N LEU A 285 0.34 14.93 -3.22
CA LEU A 285 -0.86 15.33 -2.49
C LEU A 285 -1.02 14.54 -1.18
N VAL A 286 -0.84 13.21 -1.23
CA VAL A 286 -0.82 12.35 -0.04
C VAL A 286 0.33 12.74 0.90
N GLY A 287 1.50 13.05 0.35
CA GLY A 287 2.63 13.57 1.10
C GLY A 287 2.29 14.84 1.88
N TYR A 288 1.69 15.85 1.24
CA TYR A 288 1.25 17.06 1.92
C TYR A 288 0.12 16.80 2.93
N SER A 289 -0.86 15.95 2.59
CA SER A 289 -1.96 15.57 3.48
C SER A 289 -1.45 14.96 4.80
N LYS A 290 -0.54 13.98 4.72
CA LYS A 290 0.06 13.34 5.90
C LYS A 290 0.88 14.31 6.75
N HIS A 291 1.33 15.42 6.19
CA HIS A 291 2.08 16.45 6.91
C HIS A 291 1.18 17.58 7.42
N GLY A 292 -0.15 17.47 7.25
CA GLY A 292 -1.12 18.49 7.66
C GLY A 292 -1.03 19.79 6.85
N LYS A 293 -0.43 19.74 5.66
CA LYS A 293 -0.18 20.90 4.81
C LYS A 293 -1.37 21.20 3.90
N GLY A 294 -2.52 21.48 4.51
CA GLY A 294 -3.79 21.64 3.81
C GLY A 294 -3.78 22.71 2.72
N ARG A 295 -3.15 23.87 2.98
CA ARG A 295 -3.03 24.94 1.97
C ARG A 295 -2.24 24.49 0.75
N GLU A 296 -1.12 23.83 0.97
CA GLU A 296 -0.28 23.29 -0.09
C GLU A 296 -0.99 22.20 -0.89
N VAL A 297 -1.88 21.40 -0.26
CA VAL A 297 -2.77 20.45 -0.96
C VAL A 297 -3.73 21.19 -1.90
N VAL A 298 -4.42 22.22 -1.41
CA VAL A 298 -5.36 23.01 -2.21
C VAL A 298 -4.66 23.68 -3.41
N GLU A 299 -3.49 24.28 -3.17
CA GLU A 299 -2.69 24.92 -4.21
C GLU A 299 -2.19 23.90 -5.25
N LEU A 300 -1.69 22.75 -4.82
CA LEU A 300 -1.21 21.72 -5.73
C LEU A 300 -2.33 21.11 -6.57
N PHE A 301 -3.53 20.93 -6.00
CA PHE A 301 -4.69 20.42 -6.72
C PHE A 301 -5.20 21.42 -7.77
N LYS A 302 -5.22 22.72 -7.44
CA LYS A 302 -5.50 23.77 -8.43
C LYS A 302 -4.47 23.72 -9.57
N HIS A 303 -3.18 23.60 -9.23
CA HIS A 303 -2.13 23.50 -10.24
C HIS A 303 -2.26 22.26 -11.14
N LEU A 304 -2.66 21.09 -10.59
CA LEU A 304 -2.99 19.89 -11.37
C LEU A 304 -4.09 20.20 -12.40
N ARG A 305 -5.20 20.81 -11.95
CA ARG A 305 -6.33 21.17 -12.82
C ARG A 305 -5.92 22.18 -13.90
N ASP A 306 -5.18 23.22 -13.53
CA ASP A 306 -4.76 24.29 -14.44
C ASP A 306 -3.86 23.79 -15.58
N GLN A 307 -3.02 22.77 -15.33
CA GLN A 307 -2.19 22.19 -16.37
C GLN A 307 -3.02 21.45 -17.45
N ASN A 308 -4.19 20.92 -17.10
CA ASN A 308 -5.13 20.20 -17.98
C ASN A 308 -4.48 19.09 -18.85
N ARG A 309 -3.33 18.56 -18.42
CA ARG A 309 -2.61 17.45 -19.08
C ARG A 309 -2.97 16.10 -18.48
N VAL A 310 -3.33 16.11 -17.20
CA VAL A 310 -3.63 14.92 -16.40
C VAL A 310 -4.95 15.20 -15.69
N LYS A 311 -5.91 14.29 -15.84
CA LYS A 311 -7.20 14.40 -15.16
C LYS A 311 -7.09 13.87 -13.73
N PRO A 312 -7.71 14.54 -12.74
CA PRO A 312 -7.93 13.96 -11.43
C PRO A 312 -8.68 12.63 -11.52
N ASP A 313 -8.35 11.70 -10.64
CA ASP A 313 -9.06 10.44 -10.43
C ASP A 313 -9.62 10.36 -8.99
N THR A 314 -10.33 9.26 -8.70
CA THR A 314 -10.83 8.93 -7.36
C THR A 314 -9.76 9.10 -6.28
N VAL A 315 -8.55 8.59 -6.52
CA VAL A 315 -7.43 8.66 -5.55
C VAL A 315 -6.95 10.11 -5.34
N THR A 316 -7.03 10.95 -6.37
CA THR A 316 -6.70 12.38 -6.29
C THR A 316 -7.62 13.09 -5.31
N PHE A 317 -8.94 12.91 -5.45
CA PHE A 317 -9.92 13.54 -4.57
C PHE A 317 -9.80 13.05 -3.13
N LEU A 318 -9.59 11.75 -2.94
CA LEU A 318 -9.33 11.18 -1.61
C LEU A 318 -8.13 11.87 -0.93
N ALA A 319 -7.03 12.06 -1.66
CA ALA A 319 -5.85 12.75 -1.15
C ALA A 319 -6.12 14.23 -0.81
N VAL A 320 -6.92 14.92 -1.62
CA VAL A 320 -7.31 16.32 -1.42
C VAL A 320 -8.20 16.48 -0.19
N LEU A 321 -9.26 15.68 -0.07
CA LEU A 321 -10.20 15.72 1.04
C LEU A 321 -9.51 15.34 2.36
N SER A 322 -8.68 14.29 2.35
CA SER A 322 -7.86 13.93 3.52
C SER A 322 -6.90 15.07 3.91
N GLY A 323 -6.31 15.74 2.93
CA GLY A 323 -5.44 16.90 3.18
C GLY A 323 -6.18 18.10 3.74
N CYS A 324 -7.41 18.34 3.30
CA CYS A 324 -8.28 19.37 3.88
C CYS A 324 -8.68 19.02 5.31
N SER A 325 -8.99 17.75 5.57
CA SER A 325 -9.28 17.22 6.91
C SER A 325 -8.12 17.44 7.87
N HIS A 326 -6.91 17.00 7.51
CA HIS A 326 -5.74 17.12 8.39
C HIS A 326 -5.19 18.55 8.51
N GLY A 327 -5.51 19.41 7.55
CA GLY A 327 -5.08 20.81 7.50
C GLY A 327 -6.11 21.81 8.02
N GLY A 328 -7.28 21.38 8.50
CA GLY A 328 -8.33 22.26 9.01
C GLY A 328 -8.95 23.16 7.94
N MET A 329 -9.01 22.69 6.69
CA MET A 329 -9.54 23.43 5.54
C MET A 329 -10.98 22.98 5.25
N GLU A 330 -11.86 23.08 6.25
CA GLU A 330 -13.25 22.60 6.16
C GLU A 330 -13.99 23.13 4.92
N ASP A 331 -14.07 24.46 4.78
CA ASP A 331 -14.81 25.11 3.69
C ASP A 331 -14.35 24.62 2.31
N ARG A 332 -13.03 24.50 2.12
CA ARG A 332 -12.46 24.02 0.85
C ARG A 332 -12.67 22.52 0.65
N GLY A 333 -12.62 21.74 1.72
CA GLY A 333 -12.90 20.31 1.67
C GLY A 333 -14.33 20.02 1.23
N LEU A 334 -15.30 20.73 1.82
CA LEU A 334 -16.71 20.62 1.45
C LEU A 334 -16.96 21.14 0.02
N GLU A 335 -16.36 22.28 -0.37
CA GLU A 335 -16.45 22.79 -1.75
C GLU A 335 -15.95 21.76 -2.78
N PHE A 336 -14.81 21.10 -2.53
CA PHE A 336 -14.30 20.08 -3.45
C PHE A 336 -15.16 18.81 -3.49
N PHE A 337 -15.78 18.44 -2.37
CA PHE A 337 -16.72 17.33 -2.34
C PHE A 337 -17.99 17.66 -3.15
N ASP A 338 -18.56 18.85 -2.99
CA ASP A 338 -19.72 19.30 -3.77
C ASP A 338 -19.41 19.38 -5.27
N GLU A 339 -18.21 19.83 -5.64
CA GLU A 339 -17.73 19.79 -7.03
C GLU A 339 -17.69 18.35 -7.58
N MET A 340 -17.23 17.39 -6.77
CA MET A 340 -17.20 15.98 -7.12
C MET A 340 -18.61 15.42 -7.31
N VAL A 341 -19.54 15.71 -6.39
CA VAL A 341 -20.96 15.33 -6.50
C VAL A 341 -21.61 15.94 -7.74
N SER A 342 -21.25 17.17 -8.11
CA SER A 342 -21.77 17.84 -9.31
C SER A 342 -21.26 17.25 -10.63
N GLY A 343 -20.27 16.35 -10.59
CA GLY A 343 -19.67 15.73 -11.76
C GLY A 343 -18.70 16.64 -12.53
N LYS A 344 -18.21 17.73 -11.91
CA LYS A 344 -17.35 18.74 -12.56
C LYS A 344 -16.13 18.14 -13.28
N ASP A 345 -15.46 17.18 -12.65
CA ASP A 345 -14.29 16.49 -13.20
C ASP A 345 -14.61 15.09 -13.78
N GLY A 346 -15.89 14.69 -13.76
CA GLY A 346 -16.33 13.36 -14.21
C GLY A 346 -15.87 12.21 -13.29
N VAL A 347 -15.62 12.49 -12.01
CA VAL A 347 -15.27 11.50 -10.99
C VAL A 347 -16.40 11.44 -9.97
N GLU A 348 -16.99 10.26 -9.77
CA GLU A 348 -18.10 10.06 -8.84
C GLU A 348 -17.59 9.79 -7.41
N PRO A 349 -18.24 10.34 -6.37
CA PRO A 349 -17.90 10.06 -4.97
C PRO A 349 -18.09 8.59 -4.57
N GLU A 350 -16.99 7.93 -4.21
CA GLU A 350 -16.98 6.63 -3.55
C GLU A 350 -17.02 6.76 -2.01
N ILE A 351 -17.28 5.66 -1.30
CA ILE A 351 -17.50 5.63 0.17
C ILE A 351 -16.33 6.22 0.98
N GLU A 352 -15.10 6.11 0.48
CA GLU A 352 -13.90 6.69 1.07
C GLU A 352 -13.95 8.23 1.10
N HIS A 353 -14.56 8.88 0.11
CA HIS A 353 -14.70 10.34 0.07
C HIS A 353 -15.69 10.82 1.13
N TYR A 354 -16.82 10.12 1.30
CA TYR A 354 -17.77 10.39 2.38
C TYR A 354 -17.09 10.23 3.73
N SER A 355 -16.20 9.23 3.87
CA SER A 355 -15.43 9.01 5.10
C SER A 355 -14.51 10.21 5.42
N CYS A 356 -13.90 10.81 4.40
CA CYS A 356 -13.14 12.06 4.59
C CYS A 356 -14.02 13.25 4.97
N VAL A 357 -15.24 13.37 4.44
CA VAL A 357 -16.18 14.45 4.84
C VAL A 357 -16.59 14.31 6.30
N VAL A 358 -16.87 13.08 6.75
CA VAL A 358 -17.14 12.79 8.17
C VAL A 358 -15.95 13.16 9.05
N ASP A 359 -14.72 12.84 8.63
CA ASP A 359 -13.51 13.22 9.37
C ASP A 359 -13.29 14.75 9.39
N ILE A 360 -13.59 15.45 8.28
CA ILE A 360 -13.56 16.93 8.21
C ILE A 360 -14.53 17.53 9.23
N LEU A 361 -15.81 17.17 9.16
CA LEU A 361 -16.85 17.69 10.06
C LEU A 361 -16.58 17.33 11.53
N GLY A 362 -16.18 16.08 11.77
CA GLY A 362 -15.84 15.58 13.09
C GLY A 362 -14.68 16.35 13.73
N ARG A 363 -13.59 16.60 13.00
CA ARG A 363 -12.44 17.38 13.51
C ARG A 363 -12.75 18.86 13.71
N SER A 364 -13.67 19.41 12.94
CA SER A 364 -14.19 20.77 13.14
C SER A 364 -15.14 20.90 14.33
N GLY A 365 -15.45 19.81 15.03
CA GLY A 365 -16.38 19.80 16.16
C GLY A 365 -17.86 19.78 15.77
N LYS A 366 -18.19 19.61 14.49
CA LYS A 366 -19.56 19.51 13.97
C LYS A 366 -20.05 18.07 14.01
N VAL A 367 -20.01 17.47 15.19
CA VAL A 367 -20.28 16.03 15.40
C VAL A 367 -21.70 15.66 14.99
N GLU A 368 -22.68 16.52 15.31
CA GLU A 368 -24.09 16.33 14.94
C GLU A 368 -24.29 16.37 13.42
N GLU A 369 -23.67 17.33 12.73
CA GLU A 369 -23.73 17.43 11.26
C GLU A 369 -23.07 16.21 10.62
N ALA A 370 -21.92 15.76 11.15
CA ALA A 370 -21.24 14.56 10.69
C ALA A 370 -22.13 13.32 10.87
N PHE A 371 -22.80 13.17 12.02
CA PHE A 371 -23.70 12.06 12.28
C PHE A 371 -24.90 12.05 11.33
N GLU A 372 -25.48 13.22 11.06
CA GLU A 372 -26.61 13.34 10.13
C GLU A 372 -26.17 13.08 8.67
N PHE A 373 -24.99 13.54 8.29
CA PHE A 373 -24.40 13.25 6.98
C PHE A 373 -24.24 11.74 6.73
N ILE A 374 -23.81 10.98 7.75
CA ILE A 374 -23.73 9.51 7.67
C ILE A 374 -25.09 8.87 7.41
N LYS A 375 -26.20 9.43 7.92
CA LYS A 375 -27.54 8.86 7.68
C LYS A 375 -28.06 9.14 6.27
N GLN A 376 -27.60 10.22 5.65
CA GLN A 376 -28.09 10.67 4.34
C GLN A 376 -27.29 10.09 3.17
N MET A 377 -26.12 9.50 3.43
CA MET A 377 -25.26 8.96 2.38
C MET A 377 -25.92 7.76 1.66
N PRO A 378 -25.61 7.55 0.37
CA PRO A 378 -26.23 6.48 -0.42
C PRO A 378 -25.62 5.09 -0.19
N PHE A 379 -24.69 4.94 0.75
CA PHE A 379 -23.95 3.71 1.02
C PHE A 379 -24.15 3.25 2.47
N GLU A 380 -23.89 1.98 2.75
CA GLU A 380 -23.76 1.52 4.13
C GLU A 380 -22.46 2.07 4.75
N PRO A 381 -22.51 2.75 5.90
CA PRO A 381 -21.32 3.34 6.51
C PRO A 381 -20.30 2.30 6.93
N THR A 382 -19.01 2.56 6.70
CA THR A 382 -17.93 1.65 7.11
C THR A 382 -17.59 1.79 8.59
N ALA A 383 -16.97 0.74 9.17
CA ALA A 383 -16.44 0.81 10.54
C ALA A 383 -15.39 1.94 10.70
N ALA A 384 -14.57 2.20 9.68
CA ALA A 384 -13.59 3.29 9.72
C ALA A 384 -14.26 4.69 9.84
N MET A 385 -15.40 4.89 9.18
CA MET A 385 -16.19 6.13 9.24
C MET A 385 -16.77 6.33 10.64
N TRP A 386 -17.42 5.31 11.20
CA TRP A 386 -17.91 5.33 12.57
C TRP A 386 -16.78 5.53 13.60
N GLY A 387 -15.63 4.87 13.41
CA GLY A 387 -14.46 5.03 14.28
C GLY A 387 -13.91 6.46 14.25
N SER A 388 -13.95 7.12 13.09
CA SER A 388 -13.56 8.53 12.95
C SER A 388 -14.52 9.45 13.71
N LEU A 389 -15.83 9.22 13.58
CA LEU A 389 -16.85 9.96 14.32
C LEU A 389 -16.76 9.74 15.84
N LEU A 390 -16.56 8.50 16.30
CA LEU A 390 -16.35 8.19 17.72
C LEU A 390 -15.11 8.90 18.27
N GLY A 391 -14.04 8.95 17.47
CA GLY A 391 -12.84 9.73 17.78
C GLY A 391 -13.14 11.21 17.99
N ALA A 392 -13.98 11.81 17.13
CA ALA A 392 -14.43 13.18 17.24
C ALA A 392 -15.34 13.39 18.47
N CYS A 393 -16.30 12.50 18.72
CA CYS A 393 -17.16 12.52 19.91
C CYS A 393 -16.33 12.58 21.19
N ARG A 394 -15.25 11.81 21.29
CA ARG A 394 -14.34 11.86 22.44
C ARG A 394 -13.61 13.20 22.57
N VAL A 395 -13.12 13.77 21.46
CA VAL A 395 -12.38 15.04 21.48
C VAL A 395 -13.31 16.21 21.86
N HIS A 396 -14.56 16.18 21.38
CA HIS A 396 -15.55 17.23 21.60
C HIS A 396 -16.54 16.92 22.73
N LEU A 397 -16.29 15.85 23.51
CA LEU A 397 -17.11 15.42 24.66
C LEU A 397 -18.59 15.20 24.34
N ASN A 398 -18.91 14.71 23.14
CA ASN A 398 -20.27 14.37 22.72
C ASN A 398 -20.59 12.90 23.06
N VAL A 399 -21.13 12.68 24.26
CA VAL A 399 -21.36 11.32 24.80
C VAL A 399 -22.53 10.63 24.11
N ASP A 400 -23.62 11.36 23.85
CA ASP A 400 -24.87 10.78 23.34
C ASP A 400 -24.67 10.13 21.96
N ILE A 401 -24.01 10.84 21.03
CA ILE A 401 -23.65 10.28 19.73
C ILE A 401 -22.52 9.25 19.88
N GLY A 402 -21.56 9.49 20.77
CA GLY A 402 -20.43 8.59 20.99
C GLY A 402 -20.87 7.18 21.45
N GLU A 403 -21.84 7.08 22.35
CA GLU A 403 -22.38 5.81 22.84
C GLU A 403 -23.06 5.02 21.72
N LEU A 404 -23.96 5.67 20.96
CA LEU A 404 -24.65 5.08 19.82
C LEU A 404 -23.68 4.58 18.72
N VAL A 405 -22.68 5.39 18.38
CA VAL A 405 -21.68 5.05 17.37
C VAL A 405 -20.81 3.87 17.84
N ALA A 406 -20.47 3.82 19.13
CA ALA A 406 -19.65 2.76 19.67
C ALA A 406 -20.38 1.41 19.73
N GLU A 407 -21.66 1.41 20.13
CA GLU A 407 -22.50 0.20 20.06
C GLU A 407 -22.53 -0.36 18.64
N ARG A 408 -22.74 0.52 17.64
CA ARG A 408 -22.74 0.13 16.23
C ARG A 408 -21.41 -0.46 15.77
N LEU A 409 -20.28 0.11 16.20
CA LEU A 409 -18.94 -0.40 15.90
C LEU A 409 -18.69 -1.79 16.50
N ILE A 410 -19.16 -2.03 17.72
CA ILE A 410 -19.02 -3.30 18.41
C ILE A 410 -19.87 -4.39 17.74
N GLU A 411 -21.03 -4.05 17.17
CA GLU A 411 -21.83 -4.95 16.34
C GLU A 411 -21.13 -5.30 15.02
N MET A 412 -20.54 -4.30 14.35
CA MET A 412 -19.89 -4.48 13.05
C MET A 412 -18.57 -5.25 13.14
N GLU A 413 -17.75 -4.94 14.14
CA GLU A 413 -16.41 -5.50 14.32
C GLU A 413 -16.22 -5.98 15.77
N PRO A 414 -16.87 -7.09 16.16
CA PRO A 414 -16.86 -7.57 17.54
C PRO A 414 -15.47 -7.98 18.02
N GLU A 415 -14.55 -8.30 17.11
CA GLU A 415 -13.16 -8.71 17.39
C GLU A 415 -12.18 -7.52 17.47
N ASN A 416 -12.61 -6.32 17.07
CA ASN A 416 -11.71 -5.17 16.98
C ASN A 416 -11.55 -4.48 18.34
N SER A 417 -10.43 -4.76 19.01
CA SER A 417 -10.08 -4.16 20.32
C SER A 417 -10.07 -2.63 20.33
N GLY A 418 -9.79 -1.98 19.19
CA GLY A 418 -9.77 -0.52 19.08
C GLY A 418 -11.12 0.13 19.39
N ASN A 419 -12.22 -0.49 18.98
CA ASN A 419 -13.57 0.03 19.16
C ASN A 419 -13.96 0.05 20.65
N TYR A 420 -13.73 -1.06 21.35
CA TYR A 420 -13.92 -1.14 22.80
C TYR A 420 -13.03 -0.16 23.56
N VAL A 421 -11.76 -0.02 23.14
CA VAL A 421 -10.83 0.91 23.77
C VAL A 421 -11.31 2.36 23.58
N LEU A 422 -11.82 2.74 22.40
CA LEU A 422 -12.36 4.08 22.18
C LEU A 422 -13.59 4.35 23.05
N LEU A 423 -14.52 3.40 23.17
CA LEU A 423 -15.70 3.50 24.04
C LEU A 423 -15.32 3.58 25.52
N SER A 424 -14.46 2.67 25.98
CA SER A 424 -13.93 2.67 27.35
C SER A 424 -13.26 4.01 27.66
N ASN A 425 -12.52 4.57 26.70
CA ASN A 425 -11.87 5.86 26.85
C ASN A 425 -12.88 7.03 26.91
N LEU A 426 -13.96 6.98 26.14
CA LEU A 426 -15.05 7.96 26.19
C LEU A 426 -15.71 7.97 27.58
N PHE A 427 -16.09 6.80 28.10
CA PHE A 427 -16.66 6.69 29.44
C PHE A 427 -15.69 7.13 30.54
N ALA A 428 -14.42 6.75 30.44
CA ALA A 428 -13.39 7.17 31.39
C ALA A 428 -13.20 8.70 31.40
N SER A 429 -13.27 9.36 30.24
CA SER A 429 -13.15 10.84 30.16
C SER A 429 -14.27 11.59 30.89
N MET A 430 -15.41 10.93 31.10
CA MET A 430 -16.57 11.47 31.80
C MET A 430 -16.70 10.95 33.25
N GLY A 431 -15.73 10.17 33.74
CA GLY A 431 -15.76 9.57 35.07
C GLY A 431 -16.77 8.43 35.25
N ARG A 432 -17.35 7.89 34.16
CA ARG A 432 -18.28 6.75 34.16
C ARG A 432 -17.52 5.42 34.33
N TRP A 433 -16.87 5.22 35.48
CA TRP A 433 -16.00 4.07 35.72
C TRP A 433 -16.71 2.71 35.74
N GLU A 434 -18.01 2.69 36.06
CA GLU A 434 -18.80 1.45 35.96
C GLU A 434 -18.92 0.98 34.52
N ASP A 435 -19.21 1.89 33.59
CA ASP A 435 -19.29 1.56 32.17
C ASP A 435 -17.93 1.17 31.60
N VAL A 436 -16.84 1.76 32.11
CA VAL A 436 -15.47 1.32 31.81
C VAL A 436 -15.25 -0.14 32.22
N ARG A 437 -15.76 -0.56 33.39
CA ARG A 437 -15.71 -1.96 33.83
C ARG A 437 -16.54 -2.86 32.92
N ASN A 438 -17.77 -2.47 32.63
CA ASN A 438 -18.68 -3.22 31.74
C ASN A 438 -18.05 -3.46 30.36
N VAL A 439 -17.41 -2.45 29.76
CA VAL A 439 -16.71 -2.60 28.47
C VAL A 439 -15.52 -3.57 28.57
N ARG A 440 -14.78 -3.56 29.68
CA ARG A 440 -13.67 -4.52 29.89
C ARG A 440 -14.17 -5.94 30.09
N GLU A 441 -15.28 -6.13 30.80
CA GLU A 441 -15.93 -7.42 30.95
C GLU A 441 -16.39 -7.96 29.60
N LEU A 442 -17.02 -7.11 28.78
CA LEU A 442 -17.43 -7.46 27.41
C LEU A 442 -16.24 -7.86 26.51
N MET A 443 -15.10 -7.16 26.63
CA MET A 443 -13.86 -7.54 25.92
C MET A 443 -13.37 -8.93 26.35
N ASN A 444 -13.45 -9.24 27.64
CA ASN A 444 -13.05 -10.55 28.17
C ASN A 444 -14.00 -11.66 27.71
N GLU A 445 -15.31 -11.42 27.74
CA GLU A 445 -16.33 -12.36 27.26
C GLU A 445 -16.14 -12.72 25.78
N LYS A 446 -15.75 -11.73 24.97
CA LYS A 446 -15.48 -11.91 23.53
C LYS A 446 -14.04 -12.29 23.20
N ALA A 447 -13.19 -12.54 24.21
CA ALA A 447 -11.77 -12.88 24.03
C ALA A 447 -10.95 -11.86 23.20
N VAL A 448 -11.32 -10.59 23.27
CA VAL A 448 -10.70 -9.51 22.49
C VAL A 448 -9.45 -8.98 23.20
N ILE A 449 -8.29 -9.11 22.56
CA ILE A 449 -7.01 -8.68 23.11
C ILE A 449 -6.61 -7.32 22.54
N LYS A 450 -6.27 -6.38 23.43
CA LYS A 450 -5.78 -5.05 23.07
C LYS A 450 -4.40 -5.13 22.40
N GLU A 451 -4.25 -4.48 21.25
CA GLU A 451 -2.95 -4.29 20.63
C GLU A 451 -2.04 -3.36 21.46
N PRO A 452 -0.79 -3.75 21.75
CA PRO A 452 0.13 -2.91 22.49
C PRO A 452 0.63 -1.75 21.63
N GLY A 453 0.63 -0.54 22.20
CA GLY A 453 1.26 0.62 21.58
C GLY A 453 2.79 0.50 21.62
N ARG A 454 3.45 0.57 20.46
CA ARG A 454 4.91 0.58 20.32
C ARG A 454 5.38 1.81 19.57
N SER A 455 6.49 2.37 20.01
CA SER A 455 7.17 3.46 19.31
C SER A 455 8.55 3.02 18.90
N TRP A 456 9.07 3.52 17.79
CA TRP A 456 10.41 3.17 17.34
C TRP A 456 11.15 4.36 16.76
N ILE A 457 12.48 4.25 16.74
CA ILE A 457 13.42 5.20 16.16
C ILE A 457 14.54 4.46 15.44
N GLU A 458 14.96 4.98 14.29
CA GLU A 458 16.14 4.49 13.57
C GLU A 458 17.35 5.35 13.94
N LEU A 459 18.36 4.76 14.59
CA LEU A 459 19.63 5.40 14.89
C LEU A 459 20.77 4.50 14.47
N ASN A 460 21.78 5.08 13.80
CA ASN A 460 22.98 4.36 13.36
C ASN A 460 22.64 3.05 12.63
N GLN A 461 21.65 3.11 11.72
CA GLN A 461 21.15 1.97 10.92
C GLN A 461 20.50 0.84 11.73
N THR A 462 20.22 1.06 13.01
CA THR A 462 19.56 0.11 13.91
C THR A 462 18.17 0.62 14.27
N LEU A 463 17.17 -0.26 14.19
CA LEU A 463 15.81 0.04 14.62
C LEU A 463 15.66 -0.26 16.11
N HIS A 464 15.38 0.78 16.91
CA HIS A 464 15.12 0.63 18.35
C HIS A 464 13.63 0.76 18.60
N THR A 465 13.04 -0.29 19.16
CA THR A 465 11.60 -0.33 19.49
C THR A 465 11.40 -0.25 20.99
N PHE A 466 10.37 0.51 21.39
CA PHE A 466 9.98 0.74 22.77
C PHE A 466 8.50 0.41 22.98
N HIS A 467 8.20 -0.30 24.06
CA HIS A 467 6.84 -0.53 24.54
C HIS A 467 6.51 0.34 25.77
N ALA A 468 5.24 0.45 26.12
CA ALA A 468 4.86 1.19 27.33
C ALA A 468 5.52 0.53 28.56
N SER A 469 6.22 1.33 29.36
CA SER A 469 7.03 0.89 30.50
C SER A 469 8.07 -0.18 30.14
N ASP A 470 8.69 -0.06 28.95
CA ASP A 470 9.64 -1.05 28.42
C ASP A 470 10.71 -1.46 29.44
N ARG A 471 10.85 -2.78 29.63
CA ARG A 471 11.88 -3.38 30.51
C ARG A 471 12.89 -4.24 29.75
N THR A 472 12.76 -4.32 28.43
CA THR A 472 13.51 -5.23 27.55
C THR A 472 14.65 -4.52 26.83
N HIS A 473 14.53 -3.22 26.57
CA HIS A 473 15.58 -2.47 25.88
C HIS A 473 16.92 -2.50 26.65
N PRO A 474 18.07 -2.79 25.99
CA PRO A 474 19.37 -2.93 26.67
C PRO A 474 19.81 -1.71 27.48
N ARG A 475 19.42 -0.50 27.02
CA ARG A 475 19.75 0.79 27.66
C ARG A 475 18.58 1.39 28.47
N LYS A 476 17.64 0.57 28.94
CA LYS A 476 16.43 1.05 29.64
C LYS A 476 16.74 1.94 30.85
N GLU A 477 17.74 1.60 31.65
CA GLU A 477 18.06 2.33 32.90
C GLU A 477 18.51 3.76 32.59
N GLU A 478 19.35 3.90 31.57
CA GLU A 478 19.81 5.20 31.06
C GLU A 478 18.64 6.03 30.52
N VAL A 479 17.75 5.41 29.73
CA VAL A 479 16.54 6.09 29.21
C VAL A 479 15.65 6.57 30.35
N PHE A 480 15.35 5.72 31.34
CA PHE A 480 14.51 6.11 32.48
C PHE A 480 15.14 7.21 33.34
N ALA A 481 16.45 7.16 33.58
CA ALA A 481 17.15 8.22 34.29
C ALA A 481 17.05 9.55 33.53
N LYS A 482 17.23 9.51 32.21
CA LYS A 482 17.14 10.70 31.37
C LYS A 482 15.72 11.26 31.26
N VAL A 483 14.69 10.40 31.24
CA VAL A 483 13.28 10.83 31.28
C VAL A 483 13.01 11.65 32.55
N LYS A 484 13.51 11.23 33.70
CA LYS A 484 13.34 11.96 34.97
C LYS A 484 14.04 13.33 34.94
N GLU A 485 15.29 13.37 34.49
CA GLU A 485 16.04 14.63 34.31
C GLU A 485 15.31 15.59 33.35
N LEU A 486 14.80 15.05 32.23
CA LEU A 486 14.05 15.81 31.24
C LEU A 486 12.77 16.38 31.84
N LEU A 487 12.02 15.57 32.60
CA LEU A 487 10.78 15.98 33.23
C LEU A 487 10.98 17.17 34.16
N GLU A 488 12.01 17.15 35.00
CA GLU A 488 12.33 18.27 35.89
C GLU A 488 12.58 19.56 35.11
N LYS A 489 13.35 19.48 34.02
CA LYS A 489 13.67 20.63 33.16
C LYS A 489 12.46 21.17 32.41
N ILE A 490 11.61 20.32 31.86
CA ILE A 490 10.41 20.79 31.13
C ILE A 490 9.33 21.31 32.09
N LYS A 491 9.23 20.79 33.32
CA LYS A 491 8.35 21.34 34.36
C LYS A 491 8.73 22.77 34.72
N GLN A 492 10.04 23.09 34.77
CA GLN A 492 10.52 24.48 34.92
C GLN A 492 10.09 25.39 33.76
N ALA A 493 9.84 24.82 32.58
CA ALA A 493 9.32 25.53 31.41
C ALA A 493 7.77 25.58 31.36
N ALA A 494 7.09 25.26 32.47
CA ALA A 494 5.63 25.20 32.62
C ALA A 494 4.94 24.05 31.87
N TYR A 495 5.64 22.92 31.67
CA TYR A 495 4.96 21.67 31.30
C TYR A 495 4.20 21.10 32.50
N THR A 496 2.89 20.86 32.30
CA THR A 496 2.05 20.12 33.24
C THR A 496 1.59 18.83 32.55
N PRO A 497 1.85 17.64 33.14
CA PRO A 497 1.36 16.39 32.62
C PRO A 497 -0.17 16.41 32.50
N ASP A 498 -0.69 16.03 31.34
CA ASP A 498 -2.14 15.93 31.14
C ASP A 498 -2.64 14.57 31.65
N LEU A 499 -3.05 14.54 32.92
CA LEU A 499 -3.51 13.33 33.60
C LEU A 499 -4.81 12.76 33.00
N SER A 500 -5.56 13.54 32.21
CA SER A 500 -6.75 13.05 31.51
C SER A 500 -6.40 12.01 30.44
N CYS A 501 -5.15 12.00 29.95
CA CYS A 501 -4.65 10.98 29.04
C CYS A 501 -4.50 9.60 29.68
N VAL A 502 -4.53 9.49 31.03
CA VAL A 502 -4.48 8.22 31.76
C VAL A 502 -5.87 7.81 32.16
N LEU A 503 -6.42 6.87 31.39
CA LEU A 503 -7.78 6.38 31.53
C LEU A 503 -7.82 5.15 32.44
N HIS A 504 -7.11 5.27 33.57
CA HIS A 504 -7.05 4.29 34.65
C HIS A 504 -7.54 4.94 35.95
N ASP A 505 -8.32 4.18 36.72
CA ASP A 505 -8.81 4.57 38.04
C ASP A 505 -7.70 4.37 39.08
N VAL A 506 -6.76 5.32 39.10
CA VAL A 506 -5.62 5.38 40.03
C VAL A 506 -5.41 6.83 40.47
N ASP A 507 -4.70 7.03 41.57
CA ASP A 507 -4.35 8.36 42.05
C ASP A 507 -3.47 9.13 41.06
N GLU A 508 -3.40 10.46 41.23
CA GLU A 508 -2.70 11.36 40.32
C GLU A 508 -1.20 11.06 40.21
N GLU A 509 -0.55 10.63 41.30
CA GLU A 509 0.87 10.28 41.32
C GLU A 509 1.15 9.06 40.42
N GLN A 510 0.29 8.05 40.51
CA GLN A 510 0.37 6.87 39.67
C GLN A 510 0.02 7.18 38.20
N LYS A 511 -0.92 8.09 37.94
CA LYS A 511 -1.20 8.56 36.56
C LYS A 511 0.04 9.21 35.95
N GLU A 512 0.70 10.11 36.68
CA GLU A 512 1.92 10.76 36.20
C GLU A 512 3.00 9.72 35.85
N LYS A 513 3.20 8.72 36.71
CA LYS A 513 4.17 7.64 36.47
C LYS A 513 3.85 6.83 35.21
N ILE A 514 2.57 6.55 34.93
CA ILE A 514 2.14 5.87 33.71
C ILE A 514 2.47 6.71 32.47
N LEU A 515 2.17 8.02 32.50
CA LEU A 515 2.50 8.94 31.39
C LEU A 515 3.99 8.97 31.07
N LEU A 516 4.85 8.90 32.09
CA LEU A 516 6.30 8.85 31.88
C LEU A 516 6.76 7.56 31.21
N GLY A 517 6.00 6.47 31.38
CA GLY A 517 6.24 5.18 30.76
C GLY A 517 5.76 5.08 29.32
N HIS A 518 5.14 6.10 28.72
CA HIS A 518 4.67 6.03 27.33
C HIS A 518 5.84 5.80 26.36
N SER A 519 5.67 4.88 25.40
CA SER A 519 6.74 4.47 24.49
C SER A 519 7.27 5.62 23.62
N GLU A 520 6.43 6.60 23.31
CA GLU A 520 6.76 7.81 22.57
C GLU A 520 7.83 8.62 23.32
N LYS A 521 7.65 8.78 24.65
CA LYS A 521 8.60 9.51 25.48
C LYS A 521 9.91 8.75 25.56
N LEU A 522 9.85 7.43 25.79
CA LEU A 522 11.05 6.58 25.85
C LEU A 522 11.87 6.64 24.56
N ALA A 523 11.20 6.53 23.40
CA ALA A 523 11.86 6.62 22.10
C ALA A 523 12.44 8.01 21.83
N LEU A 524 11.72 9.09 22.16
CA LEU A 524 12.21 10.47 22.02
C LEU A 524 13.42 10.73 22.91
N VAL A 525 13.38 10.28 24.16
CA VAL A 525 14.50 10.43 25.10
C VAL A 525 15.71 9.63 24.63
N PHE A 526 15.51 8.39 24.16
CA PHE A 526 16.59 7.61 23.58
C PHE A 526 17.23 8.33 22.37
N GLY A 527 16.39 8.92 21.51
CA GLY A 527 16.86 9.76 20.42
C GLY A 527 17.72 10.93 20.89
N LEU A 528 17.36 11.62 21.96
CA LEU A 528 18.16 12.72 22.54
C LEU A 528 19.49 12.26 23.12
N ILE A 529 19.56 11.05 23.68
CA ILE A 529 20.79 10.46 24.22
C ILE A 529 21.77 10.16 23.09
N ASP A 530 21.29 9.50 22.05
CA ASP A 530 22.15 8.86 21.05
C ASP A 530 22.38 9.72 19.79
N THR A 531 21.91 10.97 19.80
CA THR A 531 22.13 11.90 18.68
C THR A 531 22.79 13.21 19.13
N PRO A 532 23.74 13.74 18.32
CA PRO A 532 24.46 14.96 18.66
C PRO A 532 23.52 16.17 18.76
N PRO A 533 23.87 17.19 19.57
CA PRO A 533 23.13 18.44 19.66
C PRO A 533 22.80 19.02 18.28
N GLY A 534 21.55 19.47 18.10
CA GLY A 534 21.05 20.04 16.84
C GLY A 534 20.57 19.02 15.79
N LYS A 535 20.86 17.72 15.92
CA LYS A 535 20.30 16.72 14.98
C LYS A 535 18.78 16.57 15.20
N PRO A 536 17.93 16.54 14.16
CA PRO A 536 16.51 16.25 14.36
C PRO A 536 16.29 14.86 14.97
N VAL A 537 15.27 14.69 15.81
CA VAL A 537 14.86 13.40 16.37
C VAL A 537 13.54 12.97 15.76
N GLN A 538 13.49 11.78 15.19
CA GLN A 538 12.30 11.24 14.54
C GLN A 538 11.79 10.03 15.32
N VAL A 539 10.51 10.05 15.69
CA VAL A 539 9.87 8.94 16.41
C VAL A 539 8.61 8.52 15.68
N MET A 540 8.43 7.23 15.57
CA MET A 540 7.30 6.60 14.90
C MET A 540 6.43 5.88 15.92
N LYS A 541 5.11 5.88 15.71
CA LYS A 541 4.12 5.22 16.56
C LYS A 541 3.12 4.44 15.71
N ASN A 542 2.78 3.21 16.12
CA ASN A 542 1.78 2.39 15.44
C ASN A 542 0.32 2.85 15.68
N LEU A 543 0.08 3.56 16.77
CA LEU A 543 -1.20 4.11 17.20
C LEU A 543 -1.19 5.66 17.14
N ARG A 544 -2.36 6.27 17.38
CA ARG A 544 -2.45 7.72 17.59
C ARG A 544 -1.66 8.12 18.84
N ILE A 545 -0.84 9.16 18.73
CA ILE A 545 -0.11 9.74 19.86
C ILE A 545 -1.13 10.35 20.83
N CYS A 546 -0.90 10.33 22.14
CA CYS A 546 -1.79 11.02 23.09
C CYS A 546 -1.44 12.50 23.25
N VAL A 547 -2.39 13.30 23.74
CA VAL A 547 -2.23 14.76 23.91
C VAL A 547 -1.02 15.09 24.79
N ASP A 548 -0.84 14.35 25.88
CA ASP A 548 0.31 14.52 26.77
C ASP A 548 1.66 14.24 26.07
N CYS A 549 1.78 13.16 25.29
CA CYS A 549 3.01 12.84 24.56
C CYS A 549 3.33 13.88 23.48
N HIS A 550 2.31 14.38 22.79
CA HIS A 550 2.46 15.47 21.83
C HIS A 550 2.96 16.75 22.52
N ASN A 551 2.33 17.14 23.64
CA ASN A 551 2.75 18.30 24.42
C ASN A 551 4.16 18.13 25.01
N PHE A 552 4.47 16.95 25.55
CA PHE A 552 5.81 16.62 26.03
C PHE A 552 6.86 16.87 24.95
N ALA A 553 6.63 16.42 23.72
CA ALA A 553 7.55 16.64 22.61
C ALA A 553 7.70 18.14 22.23
N LYS A 554 6.63 18.94 22.33
CA LYS A 554 6.70 20.41 22.20
C LYS A 554 7.64 21.02 23.23
N PHE A 555 7.50 20.67 24.50
CA PHE A 555 8.39 21.19 25.54
C PHE A 555 9.83 20.71 25.40
N VAL A 556 10.03 19.44 25.04
CA VAL A 556 11.36 18.92 24.73
C VAL A 556 12.02 19.72 23.60
N SER A 557 11.31 19.95 22.50
CA SER A 557 11.80 20.74 21.37
C SER A 557 12.20 22.17 21.80
N LYS A 558 11.36 22.82 22.60
CA LYS A 558 11.59 24.17 23.13
C LYS A 558 12.80 24.25 24.06
N VAL A 559 12.89 23.34 25.05
CA VAL A 559 13.92 23.39 26.10
C VAL A 559 15.29 22.95 25.58
N TYR A 560 15.33 21.97 24.69
CA TYR A 560 16.60 21.42 24.17
C TYR A 560 17.00 22.01 22.81
N GLY A 561 16.17 22.87 22.21
CA GLY A 561 16.42 23.44 20.89
C GLY A 561 16.55 22.36 19.81
N ARG A 562 15.72 21.30 19.88
CA ARG A 562 15.76 20.16 18.95
C ARG A 562 14.51 20.16 18.08
N GLU A 563 14.69 19.95 16.78
CA GLU A 563 13.58 19.59 15.90
C GLU A 563 13.13 18.17 16.23
N VAL A 564 11.84 17.98 16.46
CA VAL A 564 11.24 16.67 16.76
C VAL A 564 10.17 16.38 15.71
N SER A 565 10.29 15.25 15.03
CA SER A 565 9.27 14.74 14.11
C SER A 565 8.62 13.52 14.72
N LEU A 566 7.36 13.62 15.14
CA LEU A 566 6.58 12.46 15.53
C LEU A 566 5.67 12.04 14.38
N ARG A 567 5.60 10.76 14.05
CA ARG A 567 4.60 10.21 13.11
C ARG A 567 3.76 9.17 13.82
N ASP A 568 2.45 9.42 13.85
CA ASP A 568 1.46 8.41 14.22
C ASP A 568 0.99 7.64 12.97
N LYS A 569 -0.03 6.80 13.14
CA LYS A 569 -0.63 6.00 12.04
C LYS A 569 -1.08 6.88 10.86
N ASN A 570 -1.51 8.12 11.12
CA ASN A 570 -2.23 8.96 10.18
C ASN A 570 -1.40 10.14 9.67
N ARG A 571 -0.60 10.79 10.52
CA ARG A 571 0.09 12.05 10.19
C ARG A 571 1.44 12.25 10.89
N PHE A 572 2.17 13.23 10.37
CA PHE A 572 3.34 13.82 10.98
C PHE A 572 2.99 15.04 11.85
N HIS A 573 3.78 15.18 12.91
CA HIS A 573 3.83 16.30 13.83
C HIS A 573 5.27 16.81 13.82
N HIS A 574 5.53 17.87 13.04
CA HIS A 574 6.84 18.51 13.01
C HIS A 574 6.88 19.61 14.05
N ILE A 575 7.72 19.42 15.05
CA ILE A 575 7.79 20.25 16.24
C ILE A 575 9.12 20.99 16.25
N ILE A 576 9.05 22.32 16.16
CA ILE A 576 10.22 23.20 16.13
C ILE A 576 9.98 24.33 17.14
N GLY A 577 10.88 24.49 18.10
CA GLY A 577 10.79 25.52 19.13
C GLY A 577 9.52 25.41 20.00
N GLY A 578 8.93 24.20 20.09
CA GLY A 578 7.68 23.94 20.80
C GLY A 578 6.40 24.27 20.04
N ILE A 579 6.49 24.63 18.77
CA ILE A 579 5.34 24.80 17.87
C ILE A 579 5.24 23.57 16.98
N CYS A 580 4.06 22.95 16.93
CA CYS A 580 3.80 21.81 16.05
C CYS A 580 3.17 22.27 14.73
N SER A 581 3.54 21.62 13.63
CA SER A 581 2.95 21.84 12.30
C SER A 581 1.45 21.55 12.22
N CYS A 582 0.87 20.82 13.18
CA CYS A 582 -0.57 20.59 13.25
C CYS A 582 -1.37 21.80 13.79
N GLY A 583 -0.71 22.81 14.38
CA GLY A 583 -1.40 23.93 14.99
C GLY A 583 -2.34 23.54 16.14
N ASP A 584 -2.06 22.41 16.80
CA ASP A 584 -2.91 21.76 17.81
C ASP A 584 -4.29 21.30 17.27
N TYR A 585 -4.44 21.22 15.95
CA TYR A 585 -5.59 20.67 15.24
C TYR A 585 -5.26 19.27 14.72
N TRP A 586 -5.52 18.22 15.52
CA TRP A 586 -5.16 16.84 15.13
C TRP A 586 -5.96 15.71 15.75
#